data_AF-A0A519ZVY5-F1
#
_entry.id   AF-A0A519ZVY5-F1
#
_cell.length_a   1.000
_cell.length_b   1.000
_cell.length_c   1.000
_cell.angle_alpha   90.00
_cell.angle_beta   90.00
_cell.angle_gamma   90.00
#
_symmetry.space_group_name_H-M   'P 1'
#
loop_
_entity.id
_entity.type
_entity.pdbx_description
1 polymer ?
#
loop_
_entity_poly.entity_id
_entity_poly.type
_entity_poly.pdbx_seq_one_letter_code
_entity_poly.pdbx_strand_id
1 'polypeptide(L)'
;MTSNTLLKWTVIIKSKGKLYKGIEDDDLGKVGYYIYQNFAKKLDQVDVYVKDNLNNEILKIQKTYESECMIGVDHPEQGHIGYLPFETVERI
;
A
#
# COMPACT_ATOMS: atom_id res chain seq x y z
N MET A 1 -16.28 17.94 19.75
CA MET A 1 -16.20 16.55 19.25
C MET A 1 -15.02 16.50 18.29
N THR A 2 -13.89 15.93 18.71
CA THR A 2 -12.74 15.76 17.81
C THR A 2 -13.04 14.55 16.91
N SER A 3 -13.54 14.81 15.71
CA SER A 3 -13.59 13.80 14.66
C SER A 3 -12.14 13.40 14.33
N ASN A 4 -11.70 12.27 14.86
CA ASN A 4 -10.55 11.56 14.32
C ASN A 4 -11.01 11.00 12.98
N THR A 5 -10.80 11.76 11.90
CA THR A 5 -11.06 11.25 10.55
C THR A 5 -9.99 10.21 10.27
N LEU A 6 -10.35 8.94 10.45
CA LEU A 6 -9.50 7.82 10.09
C LEU A 6 -9.48 7.74 8.56
N LEU A 7 -8.33 8.01 7.96
CA LEU A 7 -8.14 7.85 6.52
C LEU A 7 -8.28 6.37 6.15
N LYS A 8 -8.85 6.08 4.97
CA LYS A 8 -9.20 4.70 4.60
C LYS A 8 -7.99 3.78 4.53
N TRP A 9 -6.86 4.24 4.01
CA TRP A 9 -5.72 3.38 3.73
C TRP A 9 -4.48 3.79 4.53
N THR A 10 -3.79 2.82 5.11
CA THR A 10 -2.49 3.02 5.77
C THR A 10 -1.43 2.11 5.17
N VAL A 11 -0.29 2.68 4.78
CA VAL A 11 0.89 1.90 4.39
C VAL A 11 1.65 1.47 5.64
N ILE A 12 1.99 0.18 5.71
CA ILE A 12 2.81 -0.39 6.78
C ILE A 12 4.01 -1.07 6.13
N ILE A 13 5.21 -0.71 6.57
CA ILE A 13 6.46 -1.28 6.07
C ILE A 13 7.06 -2.18 7.16
N LYS A 14 7.34 -3.43 6.81
CA LYS A 14 8.06 -4.36 7.67
C LYS A 14 9.48 -4.51 7.16
N SER A 15 10.45 -4.11 7.98
CA SER A 15 11.87 -4.27 7.67
C SER A 15 12.62 -4.77 8.90
N LYS A 16 13.41 -5.83 8.74
CA LYS A 16 14.25 -6.42 9.81
C LYS A 16 13.46 -6.66 11.12
N GLY A 17 12.22 -7.16 11.00
CA GLY A 17 11.34 -7.46 12.12
C GLY A 17 10.68 -6.25 12.80
N LYS A 18 10.90 -5.03 12.30
CA LYS A 18 10.26 -3.80 12.80
C LYS A 18 9.17 -3.33 11.85
N LEU A 19 8.09 -2.80 12.43
CA LEU A 19 6.98 -2.20 11.70
C LEU A 19 7.11 -0.68 11.73
N TYR A 20 6.96 -0.08 10.55
CA TYR A 20 6.98 1.36 10.34
C TYR A 20 5.69 1.77 9.66
N LYS A 21 5.07 2.84 10.14
CA LYS A 21 3.93 3.46 9.47
C LYS A 21 4.45 4.36 8.35
N GLY A 22 3.96 4.14 7.14
CA GLY A 22 4.18 4.98 5.97
C GLY A 22 3.15 6.10 5.92
N ILE A 23 2.58 6.34 4.73
CA ILE A 23 1.52 7.33 4.55
C ILE A 23 0.14 6.77 4.96
N GLU A 24 -0.78 7.70 5.17
CA GLU A 24 -2.22 7.43 5.22
C GLU A 24 -2.93 8.35 4.23
N ASP A 25 -3.87 7.81 3.46
CA ASP A 25 -4.66 8.56 2.48
C ASP A 25 -6.00 7.85 2.23
N ASP A 26 -7.00 8.56 1.70
CA ASP A 26 -8.27 7.98 1.27
C ASP A 26 -8.19 7.45 -0.17
N ASP A 27 -7.24 7.96 -0.94
CA ASP A 27 -7.04 7.61 -2.35
C ASP A 27 -6.02 6.48 -2.52
N LEU A 28 -6.53 5.31 -2.93
CA LEU A 28 -5.71 4.12 -3.14
C LEU A 28 -4.71 4.29 -4.31
N GLY A 29 -5.01 5.13 -5.30
CA GLY A 29 -4.11 5.45 -6.40
C GLY A 29 -2.88 6.22 -5.95
N LYS A 30 -3.06 7.18 -5.04
CA LYS A 30 -1.95 7.91 -4.38
C LYS A 30 -1.14 7.00 -3.47
N VAL A 31 -1.80 6.09 -2.75
CA VAL A 31 -1.12 5.05 -1.96
C VAL A 31 -0.25 4.18 -2.86
N GLY A 32 -0.80 3.73 -3.98
CA GLY A 32 -0.06 2.98 -4.99
C GLY A 32 1.15 3.77 -5.51
N TYR A 33 0.98 5.06 -5.82
CA TYR A 33 2.07 5.93 -6.28
C TYR A 33 3.18 6.09 -5.24
N TYR A 34 2.83 6.33 -3.98
CA TYR A 34 3.82 6.39 -2.89
C TYR A 34 4.63 5.08 -2.79
N ILE A 35 3.96 3.93 -2.85
CA ILE A 35 4.63 2.63 -2.79
C ILE A 35 5.56 2.44 -3.99
N TYR A 36 5.07 2.75 -5.18
CA TYR A 36 5.82 2.63 -6.43
C TYR A 36 7.12 3.47 -6.37
N GLN A 37 7.00 4.74 -5.98
CA GLN A 37 8.13 5.68 -5.95
C GLN A 37 9.18 5.29 -4.90
N ASN A 38 8.75 4.82 -3.72
CA ASN A 38 9.65 4.65 -2.57
C ASN A 38 10.18 3.22 -2.41
N PHE A 39 9.42 2.21 -2.85
CA PHE A 39 9.64 0.82 -2.48
C PHE A 39 9.62 -0.19 -3.63
N ALA A 40 9.14 0.14 -4.85
CA ALA A 40 9.07 -0.85 -5.95
C ALA A 40 10.39 -1.58 -6.22
N LYS A 41 11.53 -0.87 -6.12
CA LYS A 41 12.88 -1.43 -6.29
C LYS A 41 13.47 -2.09 -5.02
N LYS A 42 12.76 -2.01 -3.89
CA LYS A 42 13.19 -2.47 -2.57
C LYS A 42 12.30 -3.58 -2.00
N LEU A 43 11.30 -4.06 -2.74
CA LEU A 43 10.39 -5.13 -2.30
C LEU A 43 11.12 -6.44 -1.94
N ASP A 44 12.37 -6.62 -2.40
CA ASP A 44 13.24 -7.73 -1.97
C ASP A 44 13.83 -7.58 -0.56
N GLN A 45 13.77 -6.37 0.01
CA GLN A 45 14.41 -6.02 1.28
C GLN A 45 13.40 -5.65 2.35
N VAL A 46 12.19 -5.29 1.95
CA VAL A 46 11.09 -4.88 2.83
C VAL A 46 9.78 -5.47 2.35
N ASP A 47 8.95 -5.92 3.28
CA ASP A 47 7.56 -6.21 2.97
C ASP A 47 6.74 -4.91 3.12
N VAL A 48 5.89 -4.62 2.13
CA VAL A 48 5.00 -3.47 2.15
C VAL A 48 3.56 -3.96 2.20
N TYR A 49 2.79 -3.41 3.13
CA TYR A 49 1.38 -3.72 3.34
C TYR A 49 0.55 -2.45 3.22
N VAL A 50 -0.70 -2.59 2.78
CA VAL A 50 -1.73 -1.56 2.79
C VAL A 50 -2.88 -2.07 3.62
N LYS A 51 -3.21 -1.38 4.70
CA LYS A 51 -4.35 -1.70 5.56
C LYS A 51 -5.57 -0.87 5.16
N ASP A 52 -6.70 -1.52 4.90
CA ASP A 52 -8.02 -0.88 4.89
C ASP A 52 -8.45 -0.67 6.35
N ASN A 53 -8.48 0.58 6.78
CA ASN A 53 -8.84 0.94 8.14
C ASN A 53 -10.35 0.88 8.42
N LEU A 54 -11.17 0.86 7.37
CA LEU A 54 -12.63 0.78 7.48
C LEU A 54 -13.09 -0.69 7.54
N ASN A 55 -12.54 -1.53 6.67
CA ASN A 55 -12.91 -2.94 6.56
C ASN A 55 -11.97 -3.89 7.32
N ASN A 56 -10.86 -3.37 7.85
CA ASN A 56 -9.81 -4.13 8.53
C ASN A 56 -9.18 -5.22 7.64
N GLU A 57 -9.16 -5.00 6.33
CA GLU A 57 -8.45 -5.84 5.36
C GLU A 57 -6.98 -5.43 5.25
N ILE A 58 -6.10 -6.37 4.92
CA ILE A 58 -4.67 -6.12 4.79
C ILE A 58 -4.20 -6.69 3.45
N LEU A 59 -3.61 -5.82 2.64
CA LEU A 59 -3.11 -6.15 1.32
C LEU A 59 -1.59 -6.17 1.39
N LYS A 60 -0.95 -7.29 1.10
CA LYS A 60 0.51 -7.37 0.97
C LYS A 60 0.91 -7.16 -0.48
N ILE A 61 1.75 -6.16 -0.74
CA ILE A 61 2.29 -5.88 -2.08
C ILE A 61 3.20 -7.03 -2.50
N GLN A 62 2.93 -7.59 -3.67
CA GLN A 62 3.68 -8.68 -4.25
C GLN A 62 4.82 -8.15 -5.13
N LYS A 63 5.86 -8.99 -5.25
CA LYS A 63 6.95 -8.76 -6.18
C LYS A 63 6.61 -9.28 -7.58
N THR A 64 5.88 -10.39 -7.65
CA THR A 64 5.53 -11.05 -8.90
C THR A 64 4.17 -10.56 -9.40
N TYR A 65 4.02 -10.45 -10.71
CA TYR A 65 2.74 -10.15 -11.38
C TYR A 65 1.85 -11.39 -11.51
N GLU A 66 2.02 -12.37 -10.63
CA GLU A 66 1.26 -13.62 -10.64
C GLU A 66 -0.10 -13.48 -9.94
N SER A 67 -0.30 -12.39 -9.19
CA SER A 67 -1.59 -12.08 -8.61
C SER A 67 -2.54 -11.49 -9.66
N GLU A 68 -3.79 -11.96 -9.65
CA GLU A 68 -4.89 -11.36 -10.41
C GLU A 68 -5.36 -10.03 -9.81
N CYS A 69 -4.94 -9.72 -8.57
CA CYS A 69 -5.33 -8.54 -7.82
C CYS A 69 -4.27 -7.43 -7.93
N MET A 70 -4.71 -6.23 -8.30
CA MET A 70 -3.84 -5.09 -8.59
C MET A 70 -4.35 -3.78 -7.98
N ILE A 71 -3.46 -3.00 -7.37
CA ILE A 71 -3.69 -1.62 -6.96
C ILE A 71 -3.25 -0.70 -8.10
N GLY A 72 -4.11 0.25 -8.49
CA GLY A 72 -3.74 1.28 -9.45
C GLY A 72 -2.72 2.26 -8.87
N VAL A 73 -1.84 2.77 -9.72
CA VAL A 73 -0.77 3.71 -9.37
C VAL A 73 -1.02 4.99 -10.14
N ASP A 74 -1.43 6.04 -9.45
CA ASP A 74 -1.84 7.30 -10.10
C ASP A 74 -0.85 8.43 -9.78
N HIS A 75 -0.13 8.88 -10.80
CA HIS A 75 0.75 10.03 -10.72
C HIS A 75 -0.07 11.33 -10.69
N PRO A 76 0.28 12.33 -9.85
CA PRO A 76 -0.45 13.60 -9.74
C PRO A 76 -0.60 14.44 -11.01
N GLU A 77 0.13 14.10 -12.09
CA GLU A 77 0.23 14.91 -13.32
C GLU A 77 -0.03 14.05 -14.55
N GLN A 78 0.45 12.81 -14.54
CA GLN A 78 0.36 11.89 -15.68
C GLN A 78 -0.89 10.99 -15.61
N GLY A 79 -1.65 11.06 -14.52
CA GLY A 79 -2.78 10.16 -14.28
C GLY A 79 -2.30 8.75 -13.97
N HIS A 80 -3.04 7.75 -14.41
CA HIS A 80 -2.72 6.34 -14.17
C HIS A 80 -1.43 5.91 -14.88
N ILE A 81 -0.43 5.44 -14.13
CA ILE A 81 0.90 5.06 -14.66
C ILE A 81 1.23 3.57 -14.50
N GLY A 82 0.36 2.78 -13.86
CA GLY A 82 0.55 1.34 -13.78
C GLY A 82 -0.13 0.68 -12.59
N TYR A 83 0.29 -0.55 -12.30
CA TYR A 83 -0.34 -1.40 -11.30
C TYR A 83 0.68 -2.04 -10.38
N LEU A 84 0.29 -2.24 -9.11
CA LEU A 84 1.02 -3.01 -8.12
C LEU A 84 0.23 -4.27 -7.77
N PRO A 85 0.77 -5.48 -8.02
CA PRO A 85 0.11 -6.70 -7.62
C PRO A 85 0.08 -6.82 -6.10
N PHE A 86 -0.98 -7.41 -5.56
CA PHE A 86 -1.11 -7.66 -4.12
C PHE A 86 -1.81 -8.98 -3.83
N GLU A 87 -1.66 -9.47 -2.61
CA GLU A 87 -2.49 -10.55 -2.06
C GLU A 87 -3.15 -10.06 -0.76
N THR A 88 -4.33 -10.59 -0.45
CA THR A 88 -4.96 -10.32 0.86
C THR A 88 -4.37 -11.26 1.90
N VAL A 89 -4.00 -10.72 3.05
CA VAL A 89 -3.41 -11.48 4.17
C VAL A 89 -4.22 -11.27 5.44
N GLU A 90 -4.21 -12.26 6.34
CA GLU A 90 -4.93 -12.18 7.62
C GLU A 90 -4.20 -11.32 8.66
N ARG A 91 -2.87 -11.16 8.53
CA ARG A 91 -2.00 -10.46 9.50
C ARG A 91 -0.66 -10.02 8.91
N ILE A 92 0.01 -9.08 9.60
CA ILE A 92 1.33 -8.51 9.26
C ILE A 92 2.45 -9.21 10.02
#